data_AF-A0A2U3LTG6-F1
#
_entry.id   AF-A0A2U3LTG6-F1
#
_cell.length_a   1.000
_cell.length_b   1.000
_cell.length_c   1.000
_cell.angle_alpha   90.00
_cell.angle_beta   90.00
_cell.angle_gamma   90.00
#
_symmetry.space_group_name_H-M   'P 1'
#
loop_
_entity.id
_entity.type
_entity.pdbx_description
1 polymer ?
#
loop_
_entity_poly.entity_id
_entity_poly.type
_entity_poly.pdbx_seq_one_letter_code
_entity_poly.pdbx_strand_id
1 'polypeptide(L)' 'MLPDARLVTVDDAAHVPWIEGPEKVFGSIRTFLDGAWPEGAEKVESVA' A
#
# COMPACT_ATOMS: atom_id res chain seq x y z
N MET A 1 -3.79 1.57 17.45
CA MET A 1 -2.40 1.89 17.08
C MET A 1 -1.89 0.78 16.19
N LEU A 2 -1.41 1.08 14.99
CA LEU A 2 -0.86 0.11 14.05
C LEU A 2 0.66 0.34 13.90
N PRO A 3 1.48 -0.05 14.89
CA PRO A 3 2.88 0.37 14.97
C PRO A 3 3.74 -0.11 13.79
N ASP A 4 3.37 -1.25 13.19
CA ASP A 4 4.08 -1.89 12.09
C ASP A 4 3.28 -1.89 10.78
N ALA A 5 2.43 -0.87 10.59
CA ALA A 5 1.68 -0.69 9.35
C ALA A 5 2.11 0.57 8.60
N ARG A 6 1.97 0.49 7.28
CA ARG A 6 2.06 1.65 6.40
C ARG A 6 0.91 1.66 5.40
N LEU A 7 0.48 2.86 5.02
CA LEU A 7 -0.52 3.10 3.99
C LEU A 7 0.16 3.39 2.66
N VAL A 8 -0.31 2.74 1.60
CA VAL A 8 0.04 3.06 0.22
C VAL A 8 -1.25 3.44 -0.49
N THR A 9 -1.34 4.69 -0.94
CA THR A 9 -2.49 5.18 -1.71
C THR A 9 -2.34 4.76 -3.17
N VAL A 10 -3.39 4.17 -3.76
CA VAL A 10 -3.47 3.96 -5.21
C VAL A 10 -4.32 5.08 -5.77
N ASP A 11 -3.67 6.03 -6.45
CA ASP A 11 -4.31 7.21 -6.99
C ASP A 11 -5.30 6.83 -8.10
N ASP A 12 -6.39 7.59 -8.21
CA ASP A 12 -7.46 7.38 -9.21
C ASP A 12 -8.12 6.00 -9.21
N ALA A 13 -7.98 5.24 -8.11
CA ALA A 13 -8.62 3.94 -7.92
C ALA A 13 -9.82 4.03 -6.95
N ALA A 14 -10.82 3.19 -7.21
CA ALA A 14 -12.04 3.04 -6.42
C ALA A 14 -11.99 1.74 -5.61
N HIS A 15 -13.08 0.95 -5.65
CA HIS A 15 -13.24 -0.23 -4.80
C HIS A 15 -12.29 -1.38 -5.15
N VAL A 16 -11.84 -1.46 -6.41
CA VAL A 16 -11.06 -2.59 -6.94
C VAL A 16 -9.69 -2.14 -7.47
N PRO A 17 -8.82 -1.57 -6.62
CA PRO A 17 -7.56 -0.95 -7.03
C PRO A 17 -6.58 -1.94 -7.67
N TRP A 18 -6.70 -3.24 -7.40
CA TRP A 18 -5.88 -4.26 -8.05
C TRP A 18 -6.25 -4.52 -9.52
N ILE A 19 -7.41 -4.04 -9.98
CA ILE A 19 -7.79 -4.02 -11.40
C ILE A 19 -7.40 -2.68 -12.03
N GLU A 20 -7.58 -1.58 -11.30
CA GLU A 20 -7.41 -0.22 -11.81
C GLU A 20 -5.94 0.24 -11.83
N GLY A 21 -5.14 -0.20 -10.85
CA GLY A 21 -3.70 0.08 -10.72
C GLY A 21 -2.90 -1.17 -10.33
N PRO A 22 -2.95 -2.26 -11.13
CA PRO A 22 -2.37 -3.56 -10.78
C PRO A 22 -0.87 -3.48 -10.49
N GLU A 23 -0.12 -2.66 -11.24
CA GLU A 23 1.33 -2.52 -11.07
C GLU A 23 1.67 -1.98 -9.68
N LYS A 24 0.98 -0.93 -9.23
CA LYS A 24 1.21 -0.32 -7.91
C LYS A 24 0.78 -1.27 -6.80
N VAL A 25 -0.36 -1.95 -6.94
CA VAL A 25 -0.85 -2.91 -5.93
C VAL A 25 0.06 -4.12 -5.81
N PHE A 26 0.27 -4.87 -6.89
CA PHE A 26 1.05 -6.10 -6.83
C PHE A 26 2.55 -5.84 -6.65
N GLY A 27 3.07 -4.72 -7.17
CA GLY A 27 4.44 -4.27 -6.92
C GLY A 27 4.69 -3.93 -5.44
N SER A 28 3.73 -3.27 -4.79
CA SER A 28 3.80 -2.98 -3.35
C SER A 28 3.76 -4.26 -2.51
N ILE A 29 2.87 -5.19 -2.85
CA ILE A 29 2.80 -6.50 -2.17
C ILE A 29 4.13 -7.24 -2.29
N ARG A 30 4.69 -7.31 -3.51
CA ARG A 30 5.99 -7.95 -3.73
C ARG A 30 7.10 -7.31 -2.90
N THR A 31 7.20 -5.99 -2.91
CA THR A 31 8.23 -5.23 -2.18
C THR A 31 8.15 -5.50 -0.67
N PHE A 32 6.93 -5.53 -0.13
CA PHE A 32 6.68 -5.88 1.27
C PHE A 32 7.12 -7.30 1.60
N LEU A 33 6.77 -8.27 0.77
CA LEU A 33 7.17 -9.67 0.96
C LEU A 33 8.68 -9.89 0.82
N ASP A 34 9.37 -9.03 0.07
CA ASP A 34 10.84 -8.99 -0.02
C ASP A 34 11.49 -8.30 1.21
N GLY A 35 10.70 -7.87 2.20
CA GLY A 35 11.17 -7.30 3.47
C GLY A 35 11.42 -5.79 3.43
N ALA A 36 10.96 -5.10 2.38
CA ALA A 36 11.11 -3.66 2.22
C ALA A 36 9.74 -2.95 2.27
N TRP A 37 9.74 -1.64 2.53
CA TRP A 37 8.52 -0.85 2.42
C TRP A 37 8.37 -0.30 0.99
N PRO A 38 7.17 -0.34 0.39
CA PRO A 38 6.93 0.25 -0.93
C PRO A 38 7.21 1.75 -0.96
N GLU A 39 7.55 2.26 -2.15
CA GLU A 39 7.68 3.69 -2.36
C GLU A 39 6.35 4.41 -2.08
N GLY A 40 6.43 5.57 -1.40
CA GLY A 40 5.25 6.32 -0.99
C GLY A 40 4.50 5.72 0.21
N ALA A 41 5.03 4.70 0.89
CA ALA A 41 4.39 4.11 2.07
C ALA A 41 4.48 5.02 3.31
N GLU A 42 3.33 5.51 3.76
CA GLU A 42 3.18 6.45 4.88
C GLU A 42 2.94 5.70 6.20
N LYS A 43 3.55 6.15 7.30
CA LYS A 43 3.26 5.57 8.63
C LYS A 43 1.85 5.93 9.05
N VAL A 44 1.12 4.97 9.62
CA VAL A 44 -0.23 5.19 10.15
C VAL A 44 -0.31 4.83 11.62
N GLU A 45 -0.81 5.76 12.44
CA GLU A 45 -0.97 5.55 13.89
C GLU A 45 -2.39 5.10 14.25
N SER A 46 -3.36 5.40 13.37
CA SER A 46 -4.76 4.97 13.47
C SER A 46 -5.39 4.88 12.08
N VAL A 47 -6.38 4.01 11.94
CA VAL A 47 -7.36 4.05 10.84
C VAL A 47 -8.62 4.72 11.40
N ALA A 48 -9.19 5.65 10.61
CA ALA A 48 -10.39 6.41 10.98
C ALA A 48 -11.64 5.52 11.07
#